data_AF-A0AA96KJZ0-F1
#
_entry.id   AF-A0AA96KJZ0-F1
#
_cell.length_a   1.000
_cell.length_b   1.000
_cell.length_c   1.000
_cell.angle_alpha   90.00
_cell.angle_beta   90.00
_cell.angle_gamma   90.00
#
_symmetry.space_group_name_H-M   'P 1'
#
loop_
_entity.id
_entity.type
_entity.pdbx_description
1 polymer ?
#
loop_
_entity_poly.entity_id
_entity_poly.type
_entity_poly.pdbx_seq_one_letter_code
_entity_poly.pdbx_strand_id
1 'polypeptide(L)'
;MNRKLIYMVVIFVISPSLLAGSGSGHVQIEHVYPPAKLFFYTTNHTNPPVCNTYSQLSSGSKRWVIDLNTELGKQQYSLLLAAQMSNKEVKIGGSDTCNLHPNSEDVSWVGFPVNQ
;
A
#
# COMPACT_ATOMS: atom_id res chain seq x y z
N MET A 1 -26.07 -37.31 6.48
CA MET A 1 -25.28 -36.06 6.44
C MET A 1 -25.97 -35.10 5.48
N ASN A 2 -26.55 -34.00 5.99
CA ASN A 2 -27.41 -33.13 5.19
C ASN A 2 -26.61 -32.45 4.08
N ARG A 3 -26.94 -32.73 2.81
CA ARG A 3 -26.26 -32.15 1.62
C ARG A 3 -26.14 -30.62 1.68
N LYS A 4 -27.11 -29.94 2.34
CA LYS A 4 -27.10 -28.49 2.58
C LYS A 4 -25.91 -28.01 3.42
N LEU A 5 -25.43 -28.81 4.37
CA LEU A 5 -24.29 -28.48 5.22
C LEU A 5 -22.97 -28.52 4.44
N ILE A 6 -22.87 -29.43 3.46
CA ILE A 6 -21.67 -29.58 2.61
C ILE A 6 -21.51 -28.35 1.69
N TYR A 7 -22.61 -27.87 1.08
CA TYR A 7 -22.56 -26.66 0.24
C TYR A 7 -22.17 -25.40 1.03
N MET A 8 -22.59 -25.29 2.29
CA MET A 8 -22.25 -24.14 3.14
C MET A 8 -20.76 -24.13 3.53
N VAL A 9 -20.17 -25.29 3.80
CA VAL A 9 -18.75 -25.43 4.10
C VAL A 9 -17.87 -25.14 2.87
N VAL A 10 -18.30 -25.56 1.67
CA VAL A 10 -17.54 -25.32 0.43
C VAL A 10 -17.49 -23.84 0.05
N ILE A 11 -18.52 -23.05 0.32
CA ILE A 11 -18.55 -21.61 0.01
C ILE A 11 -17.59 -20.81 0.90
N PHE A 12 -17.36 -21.23 2.15
CA PHE A 12 -16.50 -20.49 3.08
C PHE A 12 -14.99 -20.61 2.76
N VAL A 13 -14.57 -21.71 2.13
CA VAL A 13 -13.15 -22.01 1.87
C VAL A 13 -12.59 -21.27 0.64
N ILE A 14 -13.45 -20.72 -0.22
CA ILE A 14 -13.02 -20.06 -1.49
C ILE A 14 -13.05 -18.53 -1.36
N SER A 15 -13.03 -17.98 -0.15
CA SER A 15 -12.88 -16.53 0.03
C SER A 15 -11.43 -16.16 -0.33
N PRO A 16 -11.15 -15.44 -1.44
CA PRO A 16 -9.81 -14.93 -1.65
C PRO A 16 -9.50 -13.98 -0.50
N SER A 17 -8.44 -14.26 0.24
CA SER A 17 -7.90 -13.33 1.21
C SER A 17 -7.34 -12.15 0.43
N LEU A 18 -8.16 -11.10 0.30
CA LEU A 18 -7.75 -9.77 -0.15
C LEU A 18 -6.84 -9.17 0.92
N LEU A 19 -5.57 -9.60 0.91
CA LEU A 19 -4.56 -9.12 1.85
C LEU A 19 -3.92 -7.89 1.24
N ALA A 20 -4.29 -6.73 1.75
CA ALA A 20 -3.62 -5.48 1.41
C ALA A 20 -2.12 -5.57 1.67
N GLY A 21 -1.34 -4.95 0.78
CA GLY A 21 0.09 -4.83 0.92
C GLY A 21 0.46 -4.08 2.19
N SER A 22 1.64 -4.38 2.72
CA SER A 22 2.22 -3.62 3.82
C SER A 22 3.63 -3.18 3.49
N GLY A 23 3.94 -1.94 3.85
CA GLY A 23 5.22 -1.29 3.61
C GLY A 23 5.91 -0.91 4.91
N SER A 24 7.25 -0.96 4.92
CA SER A 24 8.05 -0.49 6.05
C SER A 24 9.43 0.03 5.63
N GLY A 25 10.04 0.83 6.50
CA GLY A 25 11.39 1.34 6.35
C GLY A 25 11.44 2.77 5.83
N HIS A 26 12.52 3.13 5.15
CA HIS A 26 12.75 4.48 4.64
C HIS A 26 11.90 4.73 3.40
N VAL A 27 11.41 5.97 3.31
CA VAL A 27 10.60 6.44 2.18
C VAL A 27 11.50 7.04 1.11
N GLN A 28 11.21 6.69 -0.15
CA GLN A 28 11.75 7.37 -1.31
C GLN A 28 10.62 7.90 -2.17
N ILE A 29 10.41 9.21 -2.13
CA ILE A 29 9.47 9.92 -3.01
C ILE A 29 10.03 9.88 -4.42
N GLU A 30 9.24 9.35 -5.36
CA GLU A 30 9.59 9.28 -6.78
C GLU A 30 9.26 10.61 -7.45
N HIS A 31 7.97 10.97 -7.49
CA HIS A 31 7.49 12.21 -8.09
C HIS A 31 6.02 12.47 -7.70
N VAL A 32 5.54 13.68 -8.01
CA VAL A 32 4.12 14.04 -8.01
C VAL A 32 3.67 14.22 -9.46
N TYR A 33 2.59 13.55 -9.87
CA TYR A 33 2.09 13.56 -11.25
C TYR A 33 0.64 14.06 -11.33
N PRO A 34 0.27 14.85 -12.36
CA PRO A 34 -1.12 15.24 -12.58
C PRO A 34 -2.08 14.06 -12.83
N PRO A 35 -3.33 14.08 -12.32
CA PRO A 35 -3.90 15.07 -11.42
C PRO A 35 -3.58 14.73 -9.95
N ALA A 36 -2.55 15.41 -9.40
CA ALA A 36 -2.20 15.42 -7.98
C ALA A 36 -2.05 14.02 -7.32
N LYS A 37 -1.29 13.12 -7.94
CA LYS A 37 -0.92 11.82 -7.37
C LYS A 37 0.52 11.82 -6.89
N LEU A 38 0.76 11.34 -5.69
CA LEU A 38 2.11 11.10 -5.17
C LEU A 38 2.51 9.65 -5.45
N PHE A 39 3.69 9.47 -6.04
CA PHE A 39 4.30 8.16 -6.27
C PHE A 39 5.56 8.02 -5.42
N PHE A 40 5.71 6.90 -4.73
CA PHE A 40 6.83 6.68 -3.83
C PHE A 40 7.05 5.18 -3.52
N TYR A 41 8.14 4.90 -2.82
CA TYR A 41 8.55 3.56 -2.40
C TYR A 41 8.91 3.52 -0.92
N THR A 42 8.85 2.31 -0.35
CA THR A 42 9.42 1.97 0.96
C THR A 42 10.53 0.94 0.80
N THR A 43 11.47 0.89 1.74
CA THR A 43 12.53 -0.14 1.76
C THR A 43 11.99 -1.54 1.61
N ASN A 44 10.91 -1.86 2.33
CA ASN A 44 10.21 -3.14 2.24
C ASN A 44 8.78 -2.92 1.77
N HIS A 45 8.30 -3.82 0.92
CA HIS A 45 6.90 -3.92 0.53
C HIS A 45 6.54 -5.41 0.44
N THR A 46 5.73 -5.88 1.37
CA THR A 46 5.29 -7.28 1.49
C THR A 46 3.84 -7.44 1.07
N ASN A 47 3.55 -8.55 0.38
CA ASN A 47 2.22 -8.91 -0.14
C ASN A 47 1.55 -7.82 -1.02
N PRO A 48 2.25 -7.19 -1.99
CA PRO A 48 1.60 -6.26 -2.91
C PRO A 48 0.49 -6.96 -3.71
N PRO A 49 -0.62 -6.27 -4.05
CA PRO A 49 -1.66 -6.81 -4.89
C PRO A 49 -1.11 -7.13 -6.29
N VAL A 50 -1.75 -8.07 -6.97
CA VAL A 50 -1.34 -8.52 -8.32
C VAL A 50 -1.28 -7.36 -9.33
N CYS A 51 -2.12 -6.34 -9.15
CA CYS A 51 -2.12 -5.16 -9.99
C CYS A 51 -0.85 -4.30 -9.82
N ASN A 52 -0.17 -4.36 -8.67
CA ASN A 52 1.03 -3.59 -8.39
C ASN A 52 2.26 -4.20 -9.06
N THR A 53 2.37 -3.97 -10.36
CA THR A 53 3.41 -4.56 -11.22
C THR A 53 4.69 -3.73 -11.22
N TYR A 54 4.63 -2.44 -10.86
CA TYR A 54 5.75 -1.52 -11.02
C TYR A 54 6.79 -1.60 -9.90
N SER A 55 8.06 -1.73 -10.27
CA SER A 55 9.21 -1.74 -9.36
C SER A 55 10.38 -1.03 -10.04
N GLN A 56 10.96 -0.02 -9.40
CA GLN A 56 12.21 0.60 -9.86
C GLN A 56 13.38 0.38 -8.89
N LEU A 57 13.12 -0.02 -7.65
CA LEU A 57 14.19 -0.24 -6.68
C LEU A 57 14.86 -1.59 -6.91
N SER A 58 16.18 -1.62 -6.73
CA SER A 58 16.97 -2.86 -6.74
C SER A 58 16.53 -3.84 -5.65
N SER A 59 15.87 -3.35 -4.59
CA SER A 59 15.23 -4.15 -3.55
C SER A 59 14.01 -4.94 -4.04
N GLY A 60 13.48 -4.64 -5.23
CA GLY A 60 12.23 -5.22 -5.74
C GLY A 60 10.96 -4.60 -5.13
N SER A 61 11.09 -3.53 -4.33
CA SER A 61 9.96 -2.86 -3.69
C SER A 61 8.98 -2.32 -4.72
N LYS A 62 7.70 -2.62 -4.52
CA LYS A 62 6.61 -2.16 -5.37
C LYS A 62 6.17 -0.75 -5.03
N ARG A 63 5.61 -0.05 -6.02
CA ARG A 63 5.27 1.37 -5.93
C ARG A 63 3.94 1.60 -5.19
N TRP A 64 3.92 2.65 -4.40
CA TRP A 64 2.73 3.18 -3.74
C TRP A 64 2.17 4.40 -4.46
N VAL A 65 0.88 4.64 -4.32
CA VAL A 65 0.22 5.86 -4.81
C VAL A 65 -0.75 6.45 -3.79
N ILE A 66 -0.72 7.78 -3.63
CA ILE A 66 -1.64 8.56 -2.78
C ILE A 66 -2.31 9.64 -3.63
N ASP A 67 -3.60 9.89 -3.38
CA ASP A 67 -4.36 11.01 -3.96
C ASP A 67 -4.22 12.28 -3.11
N LEU A 68 -3.49 13.26 -3.64
CA LEU A 68 -3.26 14.56 -2.99
C LEU A 68 -4.43 15.54 -3.16
N ASN A 69 -5.51 15.17 -3.85
CA ASN A 69 -6.73 15.98 -3.87
C ASN A 69 -7.53 15.85 -2.56
N THR A 70 -7.22 14.84 -1.74
CA THR A 70 -7.87 14.62 -0.44
C THR A 70 -7.07 15.23 0.70
N GLU A 71 -7.75 15.69 1.76
CA GLU A 71 -7.08 16.18 2.97
C GLU A 71 -6.24 15.08 3.65
N LEU A 72 -6.75 13.85 3.68
CA LEU A 72 -6.01 12.69 4.20
C LEU A 72 -4.71 12.46 3.40
N GLY A 73 -4.77 12.49 2.06
CA GLY A 73 -3.61 12.28 1.22
C GLY A 73 -2.56 13.38 1.38
N LYS A 74 -2.97 14.65 1.57
CA LYS A 74 -2.05 15.75 1.90
C LYS A 74 -1.38 15.57 3.26
N GLN A 75 -2.11 15.09 4.27
CA GLN A 75 -1.55 14.78 5.59
C GLN A 75 -0.55 13.62 5.52
N GLN A 76 -0.90 12.55 4.81
CA GLN A 76 0.01 11.42 4.57
C GLN A 76 1.27 11.86 3.83
N TYR A 77 1.14 12.68 2.79
CA TYR A 77 2.29 13.23 2.08
C TYR A 77 3.20 14.07 2.98
N SER A 78 2.61 14.94 3.81
CA SER A 78 3.36 15.76 4.76
C SER A 78 4.16 14.89 5.74
N LEU A 79 3.57 13.79 6.22
CA LEU A 79 4.22 12.81 7.08
C LEU A 79 5.37 12.09 6.36
N LEU A 80 5.14 11.61 5.13
CA LEU A 80 6.15 10.94 4.30
C LEU A 80 7.33 11.87 3.99
N LEU A 81 7.05 13.13 3.66
CA LEU A 81 8.08 14.14 3.39
C LEU A 81 8.91 14.42 4.65
N ALA A 82 8.26 14.58 5.81
CA ALA A 82 8.97 14.75 7.08
C ALA A 82 9.83 13.52 7.42
N ALA A 83 9.32 12.31 7.20
CA ALA A 83 10.05 11.08 7.43
C ALA A 83 11.29 10.96 6.54
N GLN A 84 11.16 11.26 5.23
CA GLN A 84 12.27 11.26 4.30
C GLN A 84 13.35 12.30 4.69
N MET A 85 12.94 13.54 5.00
CA MET A 85 13.87 14.61 5.37
C MET A 85 14.59 14.37 6.70
N SER A 86 13.95 13.64 7.62
CA SER A 86 14.52 13.32 8.94
C SER A 86 15.20 11.95 9.01
N ASN A 87 15.30 11.25 7.87
CA ASN A 87 15.81 9.88 7.78
C ASN A 87 15.15 8.94 8.81
N LYS A 88 13.82 9.02 8.90
CA LYS A 88 12.99 8.17 9.77
C LYS A 88 12.26 7.12 8.97
N GLU A 89 12.09 5.96 9.59
CA GLU A 89 11.29 4.88 9.03
C GLU A 89 9.80 5.13 9.23
N VAL A 90 8.99 4.56 8.32
CA VAL A 90 7.54 4.57 8.40
C VAL A 90 6.99 3.14 8.32
N LYS A 91 5.71 2.99 8.66
CA LYS A 91 4.88 1.85 8.31
C LYS A 91 3.73 2.32 7.41
N ILE A 92 3.37 1.47 6.47
CA ILE A 92 2.33 1.74 5.47
C ILE A 92 1.42 0.54 5.39
N GLY A 93 0.11 0.79 5.36
CA GLY A 93 -0.86 -0.18 4.92
C GLY A 93 -1.47 0.23 3.60
N GLY A 94 -1.45 -0.68 2.64
CA GLY A 94 -2.18 -0.55 1.39
C GLY A 94 -3.67 -0.78 1.56
N SER A 95 -4.42 -0.66 0.47
CA SER A 95 -5.84 -1.01 0.42
C SER A 95 -6.15 -2.20 -0.48
N ASP A 96 -5.14 -2.95 -0.95
CA ASP A 96 -5.30 -4.07 -1.90
C ASP A 96 -5.91 -3.65 -3.25
N THR A 97 -5.80 -2.36 -3.61
CA THR A 97 -6.37 -1.79 -4.84
C THR A 97 -5.34 -0.98 -5.59
N CYS A 98 -5.54 -0.87 -6.91
CA CYS A 98 -4.74 -0.02 -7.80
C CYS A 98 -5.66 0.94 -8.57
N ASN A 99 -6.58 1.58 -7.85
CA ASN A 99 -7.62 2.45 -8.42
C ASN A 99 -7.06 3.83 -8.79
N LEU A 100 -6.09 4.34 -8.02
CA LEU A 100 -5.46 5.61 -8.32
C LEU A 100 -4.48 5.49 -9.49
N HIS A 101 -3.81 4.35 -9.63
CA HIS A 101 -2.94 4.09 -10.77
C HIS A 101 -2.82 2.58 -11.08
N PRO A 102 -2.98 2.12 -12.34
CA PRO A 102 -3.12 0.71 -12.67
C PRO A 102 -1.99 -0.24 -12.23
N ASN A 103 -0.79 0.30 -11.98
CA ASN A 103 0.41 -0.47 -11.65
C ASN A 103 1.01 -0.12 -10.29
N SER A 104 0.25 0.51 -9.40
CA SER A 104 0.72 0.97 -8.10
C SER A 104 -0.38 0.81 -7.07
N GLU A 105 -0.03 0.34 -5.88
CA GLU A 105 -1.01 0.10 -4.84
C GLU A 105 -1.41 1.41 -4.15
N ASP A 106 -2.72 1.57 -3.95
CA ASP A 106 -3.30 2.69 -3.22
C ASP A 106 -2.99 2.55 -1.71
N VAL A 107 -2.66 3.65 -1.07
CA VAL A 107 -2.35 3.68 0.37
C VAL A 107 -3.60 3.90 1.20
N SER A 108 -3.79 3.06 2.22
CA SER A 108 -4.84 3.24 3.23
C SER A 108 -4.37 4.13 4.38
N TRP A 109 -3.17 3.89 4.92
CA TRP A 109 -2.64 4.66 6.05
C TRP A 109 -1.10 4.74 6.04
N VAL A 110 -0.58 5.77 6.69
CA VAL A 110 0.85 5.98 6.94
C VAL A 110 1.03 6.32 8.41
N GLY A 111 2.04 5.74 9.06
CA GLY A 111 2.37 6.04 10.45
C GLY A 111 3.84 5.81 10.76
N PHE A 112 4.31 6.36 11.87
CA PHE A 112 5.62 6.01 12.40
C PHE A 112 5.55 4.64 13.10
N PRO A 113 6.65 3.85 13.08
CA PRO A 113 6.73 2.67 13.92
C PRO A 113 6.60 3.10 15.39
N VAL A 114 5.60 2.56 16.08
CA VAL A 114 5.58 2.58 17.54
C VAL A 114 6.64 1.60 18.01
N ASN A 115 7.64 2.09 18.75
CA ASN A 115 8.58 1.23 19.46
C ASN A 115 7.75 0.26 20.33
N GLN A 116 7.88 -1.04 20.11
CA GLN A 116 7.50 -2.05 21.10
C GLN A 116 8.69 -2.30 22.01
#